data_AF-A0A1G4QY71-F1
#
_entry.id   AF-A0A1G4QY71-F1
#
_cell.length_a   1.000
_cell.length_b   1.000
_cell.length_c   1.000
_cell.angle_alpha   90.00
_cell.angle_beta   90.00
_cell.angle_gamma   90.00
#
_symmetry.space_group_name_H-M   'P 1'
#
loop_
_entity.id
_entity.type
_entity.pdbx_description
1 polymer ?
#
loop_
_entity_poly.entity_id
_entity_poly.type
_entity_poly.pdbx_seq_one_letter_code
_entity_poly.pdbx_strand_id
1 'polypeptide(L)'
;MNVVPPVSKEVALGANPAPKEIALGQMIDGDKVMSLPTPVTHKANFPEDMAQVRETRTQRVRRLQEEARALAREQIAEFEVLLDATAKAALEIADGGEVYSIGAREICRRLADELPRTLQTLQVISRKR
;
A
#
# COMPACT_ATOMS: atom_id res chain seq x y z
N MET A 1 39.93 -1.50 3.21
CA MET A 1 38.56 -1.21 2.77
C MET A 1 37.90 -2.52 2.42
N ASN A 2 36.86 -2.89 3.15
CA ASN A 2 36.24 -4.22 3.14
C ASN A 2 35.54 -4.52 1.82
N VAL A 3 35.89 -5.68 1.26
CA VAL A 3 35.15 -6.41 0.23
C VAL A 3 34.06 -7.26 0.92
N VAL A 4 32.81 -7.14 0.48
CA VAL A 4 31.73 -8.07 0.83
C VAL A 4 30.90 -8.39 -0.43
N PRO A 5 30.91 -9.64 -0.90
CA PRO A 5 29.92 -10.21 -1.81
C PRO A 5 28.95 -11.16 -1.01
N PRO A 6 27.93 -11.83 -1.60
CA PRO A 6 26.53 -11.68 -1.17
C PRO A 6 25.87 -12.94 -0.55
N VAL A 7 24.68 -12.71 0.04
CA VAL A 7 23.50 -13.60 0.27
C VAL A 7 23.73 -15.09 0.57
N SER A 8 23.36 -15.50 1.80
CA SER A 8 22.51 -16.66 2.14
C SER A 8 22.83 -17.16 3.54
N LYS A 9 21.93 -17.02 4.51
CA LYS A 9 21.92 -17.83 5.74
C LYS A 9 20.49 -18.10 6.19
N GLU A 10 20.02 -19.30 5.87
CA GLU A 10 19.17 -20.06 6.78
C GLU A 10 19.83 -20.12 8.16
N VAL A 11 19.06 -19.93 9.23
CA VAL A 11 19.39 -20.49 10.54
C VAL A 11 18.14 -21.06 11.17
N ALA A 12 18.28 -22.34 11.48
CA ALA A 12 17.35 -23.25 12.07
C ALA A 12 17.15 -23.01 13.57
N LEU A 13 16.02 -23.52 14.07
CA LEU A 13 15.94 -24.49 15.17
C LEU A 13 16.77 -24.22 16.45
N GLY A 14 16.08 -24.02 17.57
CA GLY A 14 16.62 -24.38 18.87
C GLY A 14 15.89 -23.76 20.06
N ALA A 15 15.07 -24.55 20.75
CA ALA A 15 15.17 -24.78 22.21
C ALA A 15 13.97 -25.58 22.75
N ASN A 16 14.16 -26.88 22.95
CA ASN A 16 13.49 -27.69 23.97
C ASN A 16 14.53 -27.84 25.12
N PRO A 17 14.16 -27.82 26.42
CA PRO A 17 13.81 -29.06 27.16
C PRO A 17 12.74 -28.76 28.25
N ALA A 18 12.04 -29.68 28.94
CA ALA A 18 12.34 -31.05 29.35
C ALA A 18 11.02 -31.79 29.73
N PRO A 19 11.06 -33.13 29.84
CA PRO A 19 9.91 -34.01 30.10
C PRO A 19 9.83 -34.50 31.56
N LYS A 20 8.64 -34.96 32.00
CA LYS A 20 8.29 -35.84 33.16
C LYS A 20 6.79 -35.64 33.47
N GLU A 21 5.90 -36.61 33.63
CA GLU A 21 5.91 -38.04 33.92
C GLU A 21 4.67 -38.66 33.25
N ILE A 22 4.82 -39.77 32.53
CA ILE A 22 3.68 -40.66 32.27
C ILE A 22 3.88 -41.80 33.26
N ALA A 23 3.09 -41.78 34.33
CA ALA A 23 3.15 -42.77 35.38
C ALA A 23 2.82 -44.16 34.81
N LEU A 24 3.77 -45.07 35.06
CA LEU A 24 3.67 -46.50 34.82
C LEU A 24 2.56 -47.09 35.70
N GLY A 25 1.57 -47.71 35.07
CA GLY A 25 0.62 -48.60 35.75
C GLY A 25 -0.83 -48.32 35.40
N GLN A 26 -1.31 -48.93 34.32
CA GLN A 26 -2.65 -49.52 34.27
C GLN A 26 -2.76 -50.42 33.04
N MET A 27 -2.98 -51.70 33.32
CA MET A 27 -3.30 -52.75 32.35
C MET A 27 -4.57 -52.32 31.60
N ILE A 28 -4.48 -52.16 30.28
CA ILE A 28 -5.66 -52.01 29.42
C ILE A 28 -6.24 -53.41 29.19
N ASP A 29 -7.11 -53.83 30.10
CA ASP A 29 -7.99 -54.96 29.89
C ASP A 29 -9.01 -54.61 28.80
N GLY A 30 -9.31 -55.59 27.95
CA GLY A 30 -10.17 -55.42 26.79
C GLY A 30 -11.59 -55.02 27.19
N ASP A 31 -12.27 -54.36 26.26
CA ASP A 31 -13.69 -53.98 26.34
C ASP A 31 -13.97 -52.66 27.11
N LYS A 32 -13.66 -51.53 26.46
CA LYS A 32 -14.39 -50.28 26.69
C LYS A 32 -14.36 -49.36 25.47
N VAL A 33 -15.55 -49.22 24.90
CA VAL A 33 -15.93 -48.38 23.77
C VAL A 33 -15.42 -46.94 23.86
N MET A 34 -14.96 -46.43 22.72
CA MET A 34 -14.61 -45.04 22.48
C MET A 34 -15.86 -44.16 22.66
N SER A 35 -16.05 -43.60 23.86
CA SER A 35 -17.00 -42.50 24.04
C SER A 35 -16.25 -41.20 23.70
N LEU A 36 -16.50 -40.70 22.50
CA LEU A 36 -16.11 -39.34 22.13
C LEU A 36 -16.81 -38.38 23.11
N PRO A 37 -16.11 -37.35 23.65
CA PRO A 37 -16.78 -36.33 24.44
C PRO A 37 -17.82 -35.63 23.55
N THR A 38 -19.08 -35.65 23.99
CA THR A 38 -20.17 -34.90 23.37
C THR A 38 -19.82 -33.42 23.34
N PRO A 39 -20.04 -32.69 22.23
CA PRO A 39 -19.82 -31.25 22.23
C PRO A 39 -20.85 -30.60 23.13
N VAL A 40 -20.37 -30.02 24.24
CA VAL A 40 -21.15 -29.09 25.06
C VAL A 40 -21.73 -28.02 24.14
N THR A 41 -23.06 -28.05 23.95
CA THR A 41 -23.81 -27.00 23.27
C THR A 41 -23.77 -25.78 24.16
N HIS A 42 -22.73 -24.96 24.03
CA HIS A 42 -22.82 -23.56 24.39
C HIS A 42 -23.70 -22.91 23.33
N LYS A 43 -24.99 -22.76 23.66
CA LYS A 43 -25.90 -21.87 22.95
C LYS A 43 -25.41 -20.44 23.20
N ALA A 44 -24.35 -20.05 22.48
CA ALA A 44 -23.94 -18.68 22.39
C ALA A 44 -25.04 -17.95 21.63
N ASN A 45 -25.86 -17.20 22.36
CA ASN A 45 -26.54 -16.05 21.79
C ASN A 45 -25.44 -15.12 21.28
N PHE A 46 -25.08 -15.27 20.00
CA PHE A 46 -24.35 -14.23 19.31
C PHE A 46 -25.34 -13.09 19.10
N PRO A 47 -25.13 -11.90 19.71
CA PRO A 47 -25.99 -10.76 19.45
C PRO A 47 -25.97 -10.50 17.94
N GLU A 48 -27.16 -10.45 17.36
CA GLU A 48 -27.49 -10.20 15.95
C GLU A 48 -27.15 -8.77 15.50
N ASP A 49 -26.25 -8.08 16.20
CA ASP A 49 -25.91 -6.67 16.00
C ASP A 49 -24.70 -6.44 15.09
N MET A 50 -24.19 -7.50 14.47
CA MET A 50 -23.17 -7.40 13.43
C MET A 50 -23.48 -8.38 12.32
N ALA A 51 -24.61 -8.16 11.63
CA ALA A 51 -24.67 -8.47 10.20
C ALA A 51 -23.68 -7.55 9.46
N GLN A 52 -22.38 -7.72 9.73
CA GLN A 52 -21.33 -7.33 8.80
C GLN A 52 -21.65 -8.10 7.53
N VAL A 53 -22.36 -7.45 6.61
CA VAL A 53 -22.46 -7.90 5.23
C VAL A 53 -21.02 -8.06 4.78
N ARG A 54 -20.54 -9.31 4.73
CA ARG A 54 -19.19 -9.59 4.27
C ARG A 54 -19.12 -9.07 2.85
N GLU A 55 -18.42 -7.96 2.69
CA GLU A 55 -18.14 -7.36 1.39
C GLU A 55 -17.65 -8.46 0.45
N THR A 56 -18.36 -8.66 -0.65
CA THR A 56 -17.94 -9.65 -1.65
C THR A 56 -16.61 -9.21 -2.26
N ARG A 57 -15.82 -10.17 -2.77
CA ARG A 57 -14.55 -9.86 -3.43
C ARG A 57 -14.71 -8.78 -4.52
N THR A 58 -15.80 -8.84 -5.29
CA THR A 58 -16.12 -7.88 -6.35
C THR A 58 -16.40 -6.48 -5.80
N GLN A 59 -17.17 -6.38 -4.72
CA GLN A 59 -17.43 -5.09 -4.06
C GLN A 59 -16.13 -4.47 -3.52
N ARG A 60 -15.26 -5.29 -2.92
CA ARG A 60 -13.95 -4.84 -2.44
C ARG A 60 -13.08 -4.30 -3.55
N VAL A 61 -13.00 -5.02 -4.67
CA VAL A 61 -12.24 -4.57 -5.83
C VAL A 61 -12.80 -3.25 -6.37
N ARG A 62 -14.12 -3.10 -6.45
CA ARG A 62 -14.76 -1.88 -6.91
C ARG A 62 -14.43 -0.68 -6.01
N ARG A 63 -14.55 -0.84 -4.69
CA ARG A 63 -14.19 0.20 -3.72
C ARG A 63 -12.73 0.62 -3.84
N LEU A 64 -11.81 -0.34 -3.91
CA LEU A 64 -10.38 -0.07 -4.07
C LEU A 64 -10.08 0.65 -5.39
N GLN A 65 -10.78 0.32 -6.47
CA GLN A 65 -10.64 1.02 -7.75
C GLN A 65 -11.16 2.46 -7.68
N GLU A 66 -12.26 2.69 -6.96
CA GLU A 66 -12.82 4.03 -6.75
C GLU A 66 -11.86 4.89 -5.90
N GLU A 67 -11.29 4.31 -4.82
CA GLU A 67 -10.26 4.95 -3.99
C GLU A 67 -8.99 5.28 -4.80
N ALA A 68 -8.49 4.33 -5.59
CA ALA A 68 -7.32 4.55 -6.45
C ALA A 68 -7.57 5.65 -7.49
N ARG A 69 -8.77 5.73 -8.06
CA ARG A 69 -9.15 6.80 -8.99
C ARG A 69 -9.25 8.16 -8.29
N ALA A 70 -9.74 8.20 -7.05
CA ALA A 70 -9.77 9.42 -6.26
C ALA A 70 -8.35 9.94 -5.99
N LEU A 71 -7.48 9.07 -5.49
CA LEU A 71 -6.08 9.41 -5.21
C LEU A 71 -5.33 9.88 -6.47
N ALA A 72 -5.56 9.23 -7.61
CA ALA A 72 -4.94 9.64 -8.88
C ALA A 72 -5.38 11.04 -9.31
N ARG A 73 -6.65 11.42 -9.08
CA ARG A 73 -7.13 12.77 -9.39
C ARG A 73 -6.52 13.83 -8.47
N GLU A 74 -6.36 13.51 -7.19
CA GLU A 74 -5.67 14.39 -6.23
C GLU A 74 -4.22 14.64 -6.67
N GLN A 75 -3.49 13.58 -7.04
CA GLN A 75 -2.13 13.71 -7.52
C GLN A 75 -2.03 14.55 -8.81
N ILE A 76 -2.98 14.42 -9.73
CA ILE A 76 -3.04 15.28 -10.92
C ILE A 76 -3.24 16.74 -10.52
N ALA A 77 -4.14 17.03 -9.58
CA ALA A 77 -4.39 18.39 -9.13
C ALA A 77 -3.15 19.01 -8.44
N GLU A 78 -2.42 18.24 -7.64
CA GLU A 78 -1.14 18.70 -7.06
C GLU A 78 -0.10 18.99 -8.14
N PHE A 79 -0.02 18.12 -9.16
CA PHE A 79 0.89 18.31 -10.27
C PHE A 79 0.54 19.56 -11.10
N GLU A 80 -0.74 19.87 -11.29
CA GLU A 80 -1.19 21.09 -11.95
C GLU A 80 -0.65 22.36 -11.26
N VAL A 81 -0.65 22.38 -9.91
CA VAL A 81 -0.08 23.49 -9.13
C VAL A 81 1.43 23.58 -9.33
N LEU A 82 2.13 22.44 -9.34
CA LEU A 82 3.58 22.41 -9.58
C LEU A 82 3.95 22.89 -10.98
N LEU A 83 3.16 22.54 -12.01
CA LEU A 83 3.38 23.00 -13.37
C LEU A 83 3.24 24.52 -13.48
N ASP A 84 2.21 25.10 -12.86
CA ASP A 84 2.02 26.56 -12.83
C ASP A 84 3.16 27.28 -12.08
N ALA A 85 3.56 26.75 -10.91
CA ALA A 85 4.69 27.29 -10.16
C ALA A 85 6.01 27.19 -10.95
N THR A 86 6.22 26.08 -11.68
CA THR A 86 7.39 25.88 -12.52
C THR A 86 7.41 26.85 -13.69
N ALA A 87 6.26 27.11 -14.32
CA ALA A 87 6.16 28.11 -15.39
C ALA A 87 6.54 29.51 -14.92
N LYS A 88 6.08 29.90 -13.72
CA LYS A 88 6.45 31.18 -13.08
C LYS A 88 7.94 31.26 -12.77
N ALA A 89 8.50 30.22 -12.16
CA ALA A 89 9.94 30.16 -11.86
C ALA A 89 10.79 30.21 -13.14
N ALA A 90 10.34 29.54 -14.21
CA ALA A 90 11.01 29.59 -15.51
C ALA A 90 10.98 31.02 -16.09
N LEU A 91 9.87 31.75 -15.95
CA LEU A 91 9.79 33.14 -16.37
C LEU A 91 10.74 34.05 -15.58
N GLU A 92 10.82 33.88 -14.25
CA GLU A 92 11.75 34.63 -13.40
C GLU A 92 13.21 34.42 -13.81
N ILE A 93 13.60 33.18 -14.15
CA ILE A 93 14.94 32.88 -14.67
C ILE A 93 15.15 33.49 -16.05
N ALA A 94 14.15 33.40 -16.94
CA ALA A 94 14.21 33.94 -18.29
C ALA A 94 14.37 35.46 -18.30
N ASP A 95 13.82 36.16 -17.31
CA ASP A 95 13.86 37.63 -17.17
C ASP A 95 14.99 38.12 -16.25
N GLY A 96 15.69 37.23 -15.55
CA GLY A 96 16.77 37.55 -14.61
C GLY A 96 18.05 38.13 -15.23
N GLY A 97 18.05 38.51 -16.51
CA GLY A 97 19.13 39.24 -17.16
C GLY A 97 20.48 38.50 -17.14
N GLU A 98 21.55 39.25 -16.90
CA GLU A 98 22.94 38.74 -16.94
C GLU A 98 23.32 37.87 -15.72
N VAL A 99 22.40 37.68 -14.75
CA VAL A 99 22.60 36.75 -13.63
C VAL A 99 22.58 35.30 -14.11
N TYR A 100 21.86 35.02 -15.21
CA TYR A 100 21.70 33.70 -15.78
C TYR A 100 22.34 33.59 -17.17
N SER A 101 22.91 32.42 -17.46
CA SER A 101 23.50 32.16 -18.77
C SER A 101 22.43 32.22 -19.87
N ILE A 102 22.85 32.63 -21.07
CA ILE A 102 21.92 32.82 -22.20
C ILE A 102 21.17 31.54 -22.56
N GLY A 103 21.83 30.38 -22.46
CA GLY A 103 21.22 29.08 -22.73
C GLY A 103 20.17 28.69 -21.70
N ALA A 104 20.42 28.96 -20.41
CA ALA A 104 19.43 28.74 -19.36
C ALA A 104 18.21 29.64 -19.54
N ARG A 105 18.42 30.92 -19.87
CA ARG A 105 17.34 31.88 -20.15
C ARG A 105 16.46 31.44 -21.30
N GLU A 106 17.06 30.99 -22.40
CA GLU A 106 16.32 30.54 -23.59
C GLU A 106 15.47 29.29 -23.30
N ILE A 107 16.04 28.29 -22.61
CA ILE A 107 15.28 27.09 -22.22
C ILE A 107 14.12 27.47 -21.30
N CYS A 108 14.38 28.31 -20.29
CA CYS A 108 13.34 28.72 -19.35
C CYS A 108 12.26 29.58 -20.01
N ARG A 109 12.60 30.40 -21.01
CA ARG A 109 11.63 31.17 -21.81
C ARG A 109 10.69 30.25 -22.57
N ARG A 110 11.22 29.21 -23.22
CA ARG A 110 10.39 28.19 -23.89
C ARG A 110 9.50 27.45 -22.90
N LEU A 111 10.04 27.05 -21.75
CA LEU A 111 9.26 26.39 -20.70
C LEU A 111 8.14 27.29 -20.17
N ALA A 112 8.39 28.58 -19.94
CA ALA A 112 7.37 29.54 -19.51
C ALA A 112 6.23 29.68 -20.53
N ASP A 113 6.52 29.52 -21.83
CA ASP A 113 5.52 29.56 -22.90
C ASP A 113 4.79 28.21 -23.09
N GLU A 114 5.49 27.08 -22.93
CA GLU A 114 4.96 25.73 -23.19
C GLU A 114 4.14 25.15 -22.03
N LEU A 115 4.60 25.35 -20.79
CA LEU A 115 3.97 24.76 -19.60
C LEU A 115 2.52 25.21 -19.40
N PRO A 116 2.14 26.50 -19.57
CA PRO A 116 0.75 26.92 -19.44
C PRO A 116 -0.19 26.27 -20.47
N ARG A 117 0.28 26.05 -21.69
CA ARG A 117 -0.50 25.39 -22.76
C ARG A 117 -0.68 23.91 -22.46
N THR A 118 0.38 23.26 -21.99
CA THR A 118 0.35 21.86 -21.54
C THR A 118 -0.60 21.68 -20.36
N LEU A 119 -0.57 22.61 -19.40
CA LEU A 119 -1.45 22.62 -18.23
C LEU A 119 -2.93 22.73 -18.61
N GLN A 120 -3.29 23.66 -19.51
CA GLN A 120 -4.67 23.78 -20.01
C GLN A 120 -5.14 22.49 -20.68
N THR A 121 -4.27 21.87 -21.49
CA THR A 121 -4.59 20.59 -22.14
C THR A 121 -4.82 19.48 -21.10
N LEU A 122 -3.97 19.40 -20.09
CA LEU A 122 -4.10 18.43 -18.99
C LEU A 122 -5.44 18.62 -18.25
N GLN A 123 -5.81 19.86 -17.94
CA GLN A 123 -7.08 20.18 -17.25
C GLN A 123 -8.32 19.76 -18.05
N VAL A 124 -8.30 19.94 -19.37
CA VAL A 124 -9.40 19.50 -20.23
C VAL A 124 -9.52 17.97 -20.24
N ILE A 125 -8.40 17.26 -20.24
CA ILE A 125 -8.38 15.78 -20.25
C ILE A 125 -8.75 15.22 -18.88
N SER A 126 -8.27 15.81 -17.79
CA SER A 126 -8.49 15.34 -16.42
C SER A 126 -9.95 15.52 -15.97
N ARG A 127 -10.62 16.59 -16.40
CA ARG A 127 -12.04 16.86 -16.08
C ARG A 127 -13.04 15.99 -16.86
N LYS A 128 -12.64 15.40 -17.99
CA LYS A 128 -13.57 14.69 -18.89
C LYS A 128 -13.86 13.23 -18.47
N ARG A 129 -13.48 12.77 -17.28
CA ARG A 129 -13.62 11.36 -16.85
C ARG A 129 -14.40 11.15 -15.56
#